data_AF-A0A354GE49-F1
#
_entry.id   AF-A0A354GE49-F1
#
_cell.length_a   1.000
_cell.length_b   1.000
_cell.length_c   1.000
_cell.angle_alpha   90.00
_cell.angle_beta   90.00
_cell.angle_gamma   90.00
#
_symmetry.space_group_name_H-M   'P 1'
#
loop_
_entity.id
_entity.type
_entity.pdbx_description
1 polymer ?
#
loop_
_entity_poly.entity_id
_entity_poly.type
_entity_poly.pdbx_seq_one_letter_code
_entity_poly.pdbx_strand_id
1 'polypeptide(L)' 'MVIDFSEISIPHGHGLSIKKGICDGIMNDSKFKVSLPDGHNASYERGIEIGKTIKDEVTKYVKE' A
#
# COMPACT_ATOMS: atom_id res chain seq x y z
N MET A 1 -1.07 -13.81 -1.03
CA MET A 1 -0.91 -13.15 -2.34
C MET A 1 0.57 -12.93 -2.55
N VAL A 2 1.16 -13.41 -3.64
CA VAL A 2 2.55 -13.08 -3.97
C VAL A 2 2.54 -11.71 -4.65
N ILE A 3 3.31 -10.75 -4.11
CA ILE A 3 3.42 -9.42 -4.71
C ILE A 3 4.47 -9.50 -5.82
N ASP A 4 4.02 -9.60 -7.06
CA ASP A 4 4.90 -9.48 -8.23
C ASP A 4 5.04 -8.01 -8.63
N PHE A 5 6.21 -7.44 -8.37
CA PHE A 5 6.50 -6.04 -8.71
C PHE A 5 6.73 -5.81 -10.22
N SER A 6 6.94 -6.87 -11.01
CA SER A 6 7.12 -6.75 -12.46
C SER A 6 5.82 -6.42 -13.20
N GLU A 7 4.66 -6.74 -12.60
CA GLU A 7 3.33 -6.46 -13.18
C GLU A 7 2.67 -5.17 -12.62
N ILE A 8 3.35 -4.47 -11.71
CA ILE A 8 2.80 -3.24 -11.09
C ILE A 8 3.17 -2.03 -11.95
N SER A 9 2.29 -1.68 -12.89
CA SER A 9 2.36 -0.41 -13.61
C SER A 9 1.74 0.70 -12.75
N ILE A 10 2.54 1.70 -12.38
CA ILE A 10 2.09 2.86 -11.60
C ILE A 10 2.16 4.09 -12.51
N PRO A 11 1.04 4.82 -12.69
CA PRO A 11 1.06 6.05 -13.48
C PRO A 11 2.08 7.06 -12.93
N HIS A 12 2.69 7.83 -13.82
CA HIS A 12 3.63 8.88 -13.42
C HIS A 12 2.94 9.88 -12.47
N GLY A 13 3.61 10.27 -11.38
CA GLY A 13 3.04 11.12 -10.33
C GLY A 13 2.27 10.39 -9.22
N HIS A 14 1.91 9.11 -9.39
CA HIS A 14 1.14 8.35 -8.39
C HIS A 14 2.02 7.65 -7.34
N GLY A 15 3.34 7.71 -7.52
CA GLY A 15 4.33 7.06 -6.65
C GLY A 15 4.27 7.51 -5.19
N LEU A 16 3.80 8.72 -4.87
CA LEU A 16 3.61 9.14 -3.49
C LEU A 16 2.36 8.51 -2.86
N SER A 17 1.25 8.46 -3.61
CA SER A 17 -0.02 7.91 -3.12
C SER A 17 0.07 6.42 -2.83
N ILE A 18 0.77 5.66 -3.68
CA ILE A 18 1.00 4.23 -3.40
C ILE A 18 1.84 4.02 -2.14
N LYS A 19 2.90 4.81 -1.91
CA LYS A 19 3.73 4.71 -0.70
C LYS A 19 2.93 5.05 0.56
N LYS A 20 2.10 6.10 0.51
CA LYS A 20 1.16 6.45 1.58
C LYS A 20 0.23 5.29 1.90
N GLY A 21 -0.35 4.66 0.87
CA GLY A 21 -1.19 3.47 1.03
C GLY A 21 -0.47 2.29 1.66
N ILE A 22 0.76 1.99 1.23
CA ILE A 22 1.58 0.92 1.83
C ILE A 22 1.78 1.16 3.33
N CYS A 23 2.18 2.37 3.72
CA CYS A 23 2.36 2.73 5.12
C CYS A 23 1.08 2.53 5.94
N ASP A 24 -0.05 3.06 5.46
CA ASP A 24 -1.34 2.95 6.13
C ASP A 24 -1.81 1.48 6.22
N GLY A 25 -1.55 0.66 5.20
CA GLY A 25 -1.84 -0.77 5.20
C GLY A 25 -1.04 -1.55 6.23
N ILE A 26 0.25 -1.24 6.38
CA ILE A 26 1.13 -1.85 7.39
C ILE A 26 0.68 -1.46 8.80
N MET A 27 0.40 -0.16 9.01
CA MET A 27 0.01 0.35 10.33
C MET A 27 -1.44 0.06 10.70
N ASN A 28 -2.25 -0.43 9.75
CA ASN A 28 -3.70 -0.54 9.88
C ASN A 28 -4.36 0.79 10.31
N ASP A 29 -3.90 1.88 9.67
CA ASP A 29 -4.38 3.25 9.84
C ASP A 29 -4.90 3.76 8.47
N SER A 30 -5.54 4.92 8.42
CA SER A 30 -6.03 5.57 7.19
C SER A 30 -5.70 7.06 7.14
N LYS A 31 -4.63 7.44 7.85
CA LYS A 31 -4.20 8.83 8.05
C LYS A 31 -4.03 9.61 6.77
N PHE A 32 -3.57 8.97 5.69
CA PHE A 32 -3.24 9.68 4.45
C PHE A 32 -4.40 9.78 3.46
N LYS A 33 -5.52 9.08 3.68
CA LYS A 33 -6.67 9.00 2.76
C LYS A 33 -7.25 10.37 2.39
N VAL A 34 -7.26 11.33 3.32
CA VAL A 34 -7.83 12.68 3.12
C VAL A 34 -6.90 13.65 2.36
N SER A 35 -5.69 13.22 2.01
CA SER A 35 -4.62 14.09 1.46
C SER A 35 -4.15 13.68 0.06
N LEU A 36 -5.02 12.99 -0.69
CA LEU A 36 -4.67 12.44 -1.99
C LEU A 36 -5.04 13.40 -3.12
N PRO A 37 -4.18 13.58 -4.13
CA PRO A 37 -4.56 14.28 -5.36
C PRO A 37 -5.71 13.57 -6.09
N ASP A 38 -6.47 14.32 -6.87
CA ASP A 38 -7.58 13.77 -7.66
C ASP A 38 -7.09 12.66 -8.60
N GLY A 39 -7.82 11.55 -8.64
CA GLY A 39 -7.48 10.37 -9.45
C GLY A 39 -6.43 9.44 -8.84
N HIS A 40 -5.85 9.74 -7.67
CA HIS A 40 -4.83 8.89 -7.06
C HIS A 40 -5.38 7.80 -6.12
N ASN A 41 -6.70 7.75 -5.91
CA ASN A 41 -7.34 6.82 -4.97
C ASN A 41 -7.01 5.35 -5.27
N ALA A 42 -7.11 4.93 -6.53
CA ALA A 42 -6.80 3.56 -6.92
C ALA A 42 -5.34 3.16 -6.62
N SER A 43 -4.40 4.08 -6.81
CA SER A 43 -2.98 3.83 -6.49
C SER A 43 -2.74 3.75 -4.99
N TYR A 44 -3.45 4.56 -4.20
CA TYR A 44 -3.42 4.49 -2.74
C TYR A 44 -4.03 3.18 -2.23
N GLU A 45 -5.21 2.79 -2.72
CA GLU A 45 -5.90 1.55 -2.35
C GLU A 45 -5.06 0.32 -2.67
N ARG A 46 -4.42 0.27 -3.85
CA ARG A 46 -3.46 -0.77 -4.18
C ARG A 46 -2.27 -0.80 -3.22
N GLY A 47 -1.80 0.37 -2.78
CA GLY A 47 -0.79 0.48 -1.73
C GLY A 47 -1.25 -0.15 -0.41
N ILE A 48 -2.50 0.09 0.02
CA ILE A 48 -3.08 -0.48 1.24
C ILE A 48 -3.05 -2.01 1.18
N GLU A 49 -3.46 -2.61 0.06
CA GLU A 49 -3.47 -4.06 -0.12
C GLU A 49 -2.06 -4.66 -0.02
N ILE A 50 -1.08 -4.01 -0.67
CA ILE A 50 0.33 -4.37 -0.57
C ILE A 50 0.79 -4.30 0.88
N GLY A 51 0.51 -3.20 1.58
CA GLY A 51 0.91 -3.01 2.97
C GLY A 51 0.34 -4.05 3.94
N LYS A 52 -0.95 -4.38 3.79
CA LYS A 52 -1.59 -5.45 4.57
C LYS A 52 -0.95 -6.80 4.31
N THR A 53 -0.67 -7.12 3.04
CA THR A 53 -0.01 -8.37 2.66
C THR A 53 1.38 -8.46 3.30
N ILE A 54 2.16 -7.37 3.28
CA ILE A 54 3.47 -7.33 3.93
C ILE A 54 3.34 -7.61 5.43
N LYS A 55 2.40 -6.93 6.10
CA LYS A 55 2.12 -7.13 7.52
C LYS A 55 1.80 -8.61 7.81
N ASP A 56 0.86 -9.19 7.07
CA ASP A 56 0.41 -10.56 7.26
C ASP A 56 1.56 -11.57 7.04
N GLU A 57 2.39 -11.36 6.01
CA GLU A 57 3.55 -12.23 5.76
C GLU A 57 4.60 -12.10 6.87
N VAL A 58 4.91 -10.88 7.34
CA VAL A 58 5.88 -10.67 8.42
C VAL A 58 5.38 -11.30 9.73
N THR A 59 4.09 -11.15 10.06
CA THR A 59 3.49 -11.74 11.27
C THR A 59 3.67 -13.25 11.34
N LYS A 60 3.72 -13.97 10.22
CA LYS A 60 3.99 -15.43 10.22
C LYS A 60 5.37 -15.81 10.76
N TYR A 61 6.34 -14.90 10.71
CA TYR A 61 7.71 -15.14 11.14
C TYR A 61 8.02 -14.57 12.53
N VAL A 62 7.18 -13.68 13.05
CA VAL A 62 7.29 -13.14 14.40
C VAL A 62 6.59 -14.11 15.35
N LYS A 63 7.36 -14.76 16.22
CA LYS A 63 6.83 -15.58 17.31
C LYS A 63 6.60 -14.67 18.52
N GLU A 64 5.42 -14.77 19.12
CA GLU A 64 5.10 -14.13 20.41
C GLU A 64 5.98 -14.67 21.55
#